data_AF-F7SXQ8-F1
#
_entry.id   AF-F7SXQ8-F1
#
_cell.length_a   1.000
_cell.length_b   1.000
_cell.length_c   1.000
_cell.angle_alpha   90.00
_cell.angle_beta   90.00
_cell.angle_gamma   90.00
#
_symmetry.space_group_name_H-M   'P 1'
#
loop_
_entity.id
_entity.type
_entity.pdbx_description
1 polymer ?
#
loop_
_entity_poly.entity_id
_entity_poly.type
_entity_poly.pdbx_seq_one_letter_code
_entity_poly.pdbx_strand_id
1 'polypeptide(L)' 'MEKGDVRVPIHFFARALHVFGEIQALEHLLDTPNDEIGLTLMDENLPKRVRNKSGGSSGAL' A
#
# COMPACT_ATOMS: atom_id res chain seq x y z
N MET A 1 5.90 3.53 7.69
CA MET A 1 4.93 2.79 8.51
C MET A 1 4.82 1.33 8.09
N GLU A 2 5.05 0.99 6.81
CA GLU A 2 4.88 -0.38 6.31
C GLU A 2 5.90 -1.43 6.77
N LYS A 3 7.16 -1.05 7.02
CA LYS A 3 8.05 -1.86 7.89
C LYS A 3 8.07 -1.36 9.33
N GLY A 4 7.88 -0.04 9.49
CA GLY A 4 7.91 0.70 10.76
C GLY A 4 9.26 0.58 11.48
N ASP A 5 9.57 1.53 12.36
CA ASP A 5 10.46 1.18 13.47
C ASP A 5 9.56 0.86 14.65
N VAL A 6 9.56 -0.39 15.10
CA VAL A 6 8.74 -0.84 16.25
C VAL A 6 9.10 -0.06 17.52
N ARG A 7 10.30 0.52 17.57
CA ARG A 7 10.76 1.39 18.67
C ARG A 7 10.17 2.79 18.64
N VAL A 8 9.50 3.16 17.54
CA VAL A 8 8.86 4.48 17.39
C VAL A 8 7.34 4.29 17.47
N PRO A 9 6.74 4.55 18.64
CA PRO A 9 5.30 4.53 18.80
C PRO A 9 4.58 5.44 17.80
N ILE A 10 3.51 4.94 17.20
CA ILE A 10 2.70 5.67 16.21
C ILE A 10 2.15 7.00 16.75
N HIS A 11 1.93 7.11 18.07
CA HIS A 11 1.37 8.32 18.68
C HIS A 11 2.28 9.55 18.54
N PHE A 12 3.58 9.38 18.30
CA PHE A 12 4.47 10.51 18.02
C PHE A 12 4.10 11.21 16.71
N PHE A 13 3.83 10.43 15.66
CA PHE A 13 3.33 10.96 14.39
C PHE A 13 1.93 11.54 14.53
N ALA A 14 1.04 10.85 15.26
CA ALA A 14 -0.31 11.37 15.52
C ALA A 14 -0.29 12.71 16.25
N ARG A 15 0.59 12.89 17.26
CA ARG A 15 0.72 14.16 17.98
C ARG A 15 1.25 15.27 17.08
N ALA A 16 2.25 14.99 16.23
CA ALA A 16 2.76 15.97 15.29
C ALA A 16 1.66 16.40 14.31
N LEU A 17 0.97 15.45 13.68
CA LEU A 17 -0.14 15.72 12.77
C LEU A 17 -1.27 16.50 13.46
N HIS A 18 -1.60 16.17 14.71
CA HIS A 18 -2.58 16.93 15.48
C HIS A 18 -2.17 18.39 15.71
N VAL A 19 -0.91 18.65 16.09
CA VAL A 19 -0.40 20.01 16.28
C VAL A 19 -0.38 20.81 14.98
N PHE A 20 -0.10 20.14 13.85
CA PHE A 20 -0.13 20.77 12.53
C PHE A 20 -1.54 20.89 11.93
N GLY A 21 -2.57 20.35 12.58
CA GLY A 21 -3.95 20.35 12.05
C GLY A 21 -4.23 19.30 10.98
N GLU A 22 -3.28 18.41 10.71
CA GLU A 22 -3.28 17.41 9.63
C GLU A 22 -3.70 16.02 10.12
N ILE A 23 -4.43 15.93 11.24
CA ILE A 23 -4.80 14.64 11.84
C ILE A 23 -5.68 13.78 10.92
N GLN A 24 -6.44 14.41 10.02
CA GLN A 24 -7.27 13.72 9.03
C GLN A 24 -6.44 12.94 8.01
N ALA A 25 -5.20 13.37 7.71
CA ALA A 25 -4.30 12.60 6.87
C ALA A 25 -3.95 11.24 7.50
N LEU A 26 -3.89 11.18 8.84
CA LEU A 26 -3.70 9.91 9.56
C LEU A 26 -4.96 9.03 9.48
N GLU A 27 -6.15 9.63 9.51
CA GLU A 27 -7.41 8.90 9.34
C GLU A 27 -7.48 8.22 7.98
N HIS A 28 -7.17 8.94 6.90
CA HIS A 28 -7.16 8.37 5.55
C HIS A 28 -6.11 7.27 5.38
N LEU A 29 -4.94 7.40 6.01
CA LEU A 29 -3.90 6.36 5.98
C LEU A 29 -4.30 5.09 6.75
N LEU A 30 -5.17 5.19 7.75
CA LEU A 30 -5.63 4.04 8.53
C LEU A 30 -6.89 3.38 7.93
N ASP A 31 -7.62 4.11 7.09
CA ASP A 31 -8.78 3.60 6.37
C ASP A 31 -8.36 3.03 5.01
N THR A 32 -8.22 1.70 4.93
CA THR A 32 -7.66 1.00 3.76
C THR A 32 -8.21 1.43 2.39
N PRO A 33 -9.53 1.68 2.20
CA PRO A 33 -10.05 2.17 0.92
C PRO A 33 -9.53 3.56 0.52
N ASN A 34 -9.14 4.38 1.49
CA ASN A 34 -8.63 5.75 1.31
C ASN A 34 -7.10 5.82 1.47
N ASP A 35 -6.45 4.73 1.86
CA ASP A 35 -4.99 4.63 2.00
C ASP A 35 -4.33 4.41 0.63
N GLU A 36 -4.20 5.49 -0.14
CA GLU A 36 -3.52 5.46 -1.44
C GLU A 36 -2.06 4.97 -1.32
N ILE A 37 -1.38 5.32 -0.22
CA ILE A 37 0.04 4.98 -0.03
C ILE A 37 0.18 3.47 0.20
N GLY A 38 -0.59 2.89 1.12
CA GLY A 38 -0.57 1.45 1.36
C GLY A 38 -0.95 0.66 0.12
N LEU A 39 -1.98 1.10 -0.62
CA LEU A 39 -2.36 0.45 -1.88
C LEU A 39 -1.24 0.49 -2.92
N THR A 40 -0.57 1.64 -3.10
CA THR A 40 0.56 1.73 -4.04
C THR A 40 1.72 0.82 -3.67
N LEU A 41 2.04 0.71 -2.38
CA LEU A 41 3.13 -0.14 -1.91
C LEU A 41 2.77 -1.63 -2.00
N MET A 42 1.50 -1.99 -1.79
CA MET A 42 1.01 -3.35 -2.03
C MET A 42 1.16 -3.73 -3.50
N ASP A 43 0.80 -2.84 -4.43
CA ASP A 43 0.95 -3.05 -5.87
C ASP A 43 2.42 -3.25 -6.28
N GLU A 44 3.36 -2.49 -5.71
CA GLU A 44 4.79 -2.65 -5.95
C GLU A 44 5.32 -4.02 -5.50
N ASN A 45 4.76 -4.58 -4.43
CA ASN A 45 5.13 -5.88 -3.90
C ASN A 45 4.52 -7.06 -4.68
N LEU A 46 3.60 -6.81 -5.63
CA LEU A 46 3.01 -7.88 -6.43
C LEU A 46 4.04 -8.47 -7.41
N PRO A 47 4.07 -9.81 -7.57
CA PRO A 47 4.98 -10.45 -8.51
C PRO A 47 4.65 -10.02 -9.95
N LYS A 48 5.70 -9.85 -10.77
CA LYS A 48 5.52 -9.54 -12.19
C LYS A 48 4.66 -10.60 -12.86
N ARG A 49 3.59 -10.18 -13.53
CA ARG A 49 2.69 -11.07 -14.26
C ARG A 49 3.46 -11.88 -15.31
N VAL A 50 3.61 -13.18 -15.10
CA VAL A 50 4.18 -14.10 -16.09
C VAL A 50 3.10 -14.41 -17.13
N ARG A 51 3.31 -13.99 -18.38
CA ARG A 51 2.45 -14.37 -19.51
C ARG A 51 3.10 -15.52 -20.27
N ASN A 52 2.46 -16.68 -20.31
CA ASN A 52 2.85 -17.74 -21.23
C ASN A 52 2.66 -17.22 -22.67
N LYS A 53 3.70 -17.35 -23.50
CA LYS A 53 3.63 -16.99 -24.92
C LYS A 53 2.55 -17.87 -25.57
N SER A 54 1.53 -17.26 -26.16
CA SER A 54 0.55 -17.97 -26.98
C SER A 54 1.28 -18.47 -28.24
N GLY A 55 1.80 -19.69 -28.15
CA GLY A 55 2.68 -20.28 -29.16
C GLY A 55 2.71 -21.80 -29.01
N GLY A 56 1.53 -22.41 -29.01
CA GLY A 56 1.29 -23.84 -29.15
C GLY A 56 -0.14 -23.99 -29.64
N SER A 57 -0.30 -24.55 -30.84
CA SER A 57 -1.53 -24.76 -31.62
C SER A 57 -2.85 -24.48 -30.90
N SER A 58 -3.60 -23.52 -31.43
CA SER A 58 -5.04 -23.35 -31.15
C SER A 58 -5.73 -24.71 -31.29
N GLY A 59 -6.15 -25.30 -30.17
CA GLY A 59 -6.78 -26.61 -30.09
C GLY A 59 -8.25 -26.56 -30.51
N ALA A 60 -8.51 -26.16 -31.75
CA ALA A 60 -9.78 -26.35 -32.43
C ALA A 60 -9.51 -27.26 -33.63
N LEU A 61 -9.78 -28.57 -33.45
CA LEU A 61 -10.04 -29.52 -34.53
C LEU A 61 -11.54 -29.56 -34.79
#